data_AF-A0A3C2B164-F1
#
_entry.id   AF-A0A3C2B164-F1
#
_cell.length_a   1.000
_cell.length_b   1.000
_cell.length_c   1.000
_cell.angle_alpha   90.00
_cell.angle_beta   90.00
_cell.angle_gamma   90.00
#
_symmetry.space_group_name_H-M   'P 1'
#
loop_
_entity.id
_entity.type
_entity.pdbx_description
1 polymer ?
#
loop_
_entity_poly.entity_id
_entity_poly.type
_entity_poly.pdbx_seq_one_letter_code
_entity_poly.pdbx_strand_id
1 'polypeptide(L)'
;MFDLAITGGTVVDGTGAAPRRADVGVVGGRIAAVGTLEGSAARTIDATDLVVAPGCIDIHTHYDAQAFWDSTLSPSPLHGVTTVMGGNCGFTIAPLVSAEGGSIDPADADYLMRMLARVEGMPLESLQQGIPWGDWTTTGEFLDRLDGTLMPNAGFLVGHSALRRVVMHDDATQREATPAEV
;
A
#
# COMPACT_ATOMS: atom_id res chain seq x y z
N MET A 1 20.69 -7.13 -25.05
CA MET A 1 19.26 -7.39 -25.36
C MET A 1 18.46 -6.92 -24.16
N PHE A 2 17.43 -6.12 -24.37
CA PHE A 2 16.52 -5.65 -23.31
C PHE A 2 15.35 -6.62 -23.13
N ASP A 3 14.76 -6.66 -21.94
CA ASP A 3 13.51 -7.38 -21.71
C ASP A 3 12.33 -6.57 -22.24
N LEU A 4 12.35 -5.26 -21.99
CA LEU A 4 11.36 -4.30 -22.47
C LEU A 4 12.07 -3.03 -22.98
N ALA A 5 11.62 -2.52 -24.13
CA ALA A 5 11.91 -1.17 -24.60
C ALA A 5 10.62 -0.36 -24.73
N ILE A 6 10.64 0.88 -24.23
CA ILE A 6 9.58 1.88 -24.44
C ILE A 6 10.19 2.97 -25.33
N THR A 7 9.68 3.15 -26.54
CA THR A 7 10.36 3.94 -27.58
C THR A 7 9.51 5.11 -28.10
N GLY A 8 10.15 6.17 -28.58
CA GLY A 8 9.49 7.31 -29.26
C GLY A 8 8.84 8.34 -28.32
N GLY A 9 8.86 8.09 -27.01
CA GLY A 9 8.18 8.91 -26.01
C GLY A 9 8.92 10.17 -25.58
N THR A 10 8.20 10.99 -24.82
CA THR A 10 8.77 12.12 -24.07
C THR A 10 8.95 11.70 -22.62
N VAL A 11 10.20 11.58 -22.17
CA VAL A 11 10.53 11.18 -20.80
C VAL A 11 10.41 12.38 -19.87
N VAL A 12 9.63 12.19 -18.80
CA VAL A 12 9.55 13.07 -17.62
C VAL A 12 10.05 12.26 -16.43
N ASP A 13 11.29 12.47 -16.01
CA ASP A 13 11.99 11.57 -15.09
C ASP A 13 11.69 11.78 -13.60
N GLY A 14 10.81 12.73 -13.26
CA GLY A 14 10.42 13.05 -11.89
C GLY A 14 11.41 13.93 -11.12
N THR A 15 12.55 14.33 -11.71
CA THR A 15 13.55 15.18 -11.05
C THR A 15 13.18 16.68 -11.04
N GLY A 16 12.16 17.06 -11.81
CA GLY A 16 11.81 18.46 -12.08
C GLY A 16 12.56 19.05 -13.28
N ALA A 17 13.45 18.30 -13.92
CA ALA A 17 14.07 18.71 -15.19
C ALA A 17 13.05 18.82 -16.33
N ALA A 18 13.42 19.56 -17.38
CA ALA A 18 12.58 19.70 -18.56
C ALA A 18 12.36 18.34 -19.27
N PRO A 19 11.14 18.06 -19.77
CA PRO A 19 10.86 16.83 -20.53
C PRO A 19 11.75 16.72 -21.78
N ARG A 20 12.14 15.49 -22.14
CA ARG A 20 12.98 15.25 -23.34
C ARG A 20 12.57 13.99 -24.10
N ARG A 21 12.74 14.00 -25.42
CA ARG A 21 12.57 12.81 -26.26
C ARG A 21 13.64 11.77 -25.93
N ALA A 22 13.22 10.58 -25.57
CA ALA A 22 14.11 9.46 -25.26
C ALA A 22 13.34 8.15 -25.18
N ASP A 23 14.06 7.05 -25.38
CA ASP A 23 13.58 5.70 -25.16
C ASP A 23 14.04 5.20 -23.77
N VAL A 24 13.34 4.23 -23.21
CA VAL A 24 13.64 3.60 -21.91
C VAL A 24 13.79 2.10 -22.09
N GLY A 25 14.96 1.57 -21.72
CA GLY A 25 15.27 0.13 -21.77
C GLY A 25 15.28 -0.49 -20.37
N VAL A 26 14.68 -1.67 -20.24
CA VAL A 26 14.54 -2.41 -18.98
C VAL A 26 15.21 -3.78 -19.09
N VAL A 27 15.97 -4.17 -18.06
CA VAL A 27 16.58 -5.50 -17.87
C VAL A 27 16.37 -5.94 -16.42
N GLY A 28 15.88 -7.16 -16.20
CA GLY A 28 15.68 -7.74 -14.88
C GLY A 28 14.81 -6.88 -13.96
N GLY A 29 13.76 -6.26 -14.52
CA GLY A 29 12.87 -5.36 -13.77
C GLY A 29 13.47 -4.00 -13.39
N ARG A 30 14.67 -3.66 -13.87
CA ARG A 30 15.34 -2.38 -13.61
C ARG A 30 15.52 -1.58 -14.89
N ILE A 31 15.46 -0.25 -14.78
CA ILE A 31 15.84 0.65 -15.88
C ILE A 31 17.33 0.49 -16.13
N ALA A 32 17.70 0.02 -17.32
CA ALA A 32 19.07 -0.23 -17.74
C ALA A 32 19.65 0.93 -18.57
N ALA A 33 18.80 1.66 -19.31
CA ALA A 33 19.21 2.80 -20.12
C ALA A 33 18.05 3.78 -20.36
N VAL A 34 18.38 5.07 -20.51
CA VAL A 34 17.44 6.13 -20.92
C VAL A 34 18.12 7.03 -21.95
N GLY A 35 17.62 7.07 -23.17
CA GLY A 35 18.25 7.78 -24.28
C GLY A 35 17.96 7.11 -25.61
N THR A 36 18.92 7.10 -26.53
CA THR A 36 18.85 6.23 -27.71
C THR A 36 19.23 4.81 -27.31
N LEU A 37 18.37 3.83 -27.59
CA LEU A 37 18.65 2.43 -27.29
C LEU A 37 19.40 1.78 -28.45
N GLU A 38 20.47 1.04 -28.13
CA GLU A 38 21.18 0.18 -29.06
C GLU A 38 20.83 -1.29 -28.81
N GLY A 39 20.52 -2.03 -29.88
CA GLY A 39 20.20 -3.45 -29.83
C GLY A 39 18.69 -3.76 -29.77
N SER A 40 18.37 -5.04 -29.61
CA SER A 40 16.99 -5.55 -29.62
C SER A 40 16.39 -5.66 -28.21
N ALA A 41 15.05 -5.67 -28.15
CA ALA A 41 14.27 -5.96 -26.95
C ALA A 41 13.35 -7.17 -27.18
N ALA A 42 13.07 -7.95 -26.13
CA ALA A 42 12.09 -9.04 -26.19
C ALA A 42 10.66 -8.51 -26.39
N ARG A 43 10.35 -7.34 -25.82
CA ARG A 43 9.09 -6.61 -26.02
C ARG A 43 9.39 -5.14 -26.29
N THR A 44 8.67 -4.54 -27.23
CA THR A 44 8.72 -3.10 -27.51
C THR A 44 7.33 -2.49 -27.36
N ILE A 45 7.27 -1.32 -26.70
CA ILE A 45 6.08 -0.48 -26.59
C ILE A 45 6.36 0.83 -27.32
N ASP A 46 5.53 1.17 -28.29
CA ASP A 46 5.57 2.48 -28.96
C ASP A 46 4.83 3.51 -28.10
N ALA A 47 5.58 4.51 -27.63
CA ALA A 47 5.10 5.63 -26.83
C ALA A 47 5.17 6.96 -27.60
N THR A 48 5.17 6.91 -28.94
CA THR A 48 5.12 8.11 -29.78
C THR A 48 3.95 9.01 -29.38
N ASP A 49 4.25 10.31 -29.22
CA ASP A 49 3.31 11.34 -28.76
C ASP A 49 2.73 11.13 -27.35
N LEU A 50 3.30 10.19 -26.57
CA LEU A 50 2.97 9.92 -25.18
C LEU A 50 4.12 10.34 -24.24
N VAL A 51 3.77 10.44 -22.96
CA VAL A 51 4.72 10.66 -21.86
C VAL A 51 5.14 9.33 -21.26
N VAL A 52 6.43 9.19 -20.98
CA VAL A 52 7.00 8.10 -20.17
C VAL A 52 7.49 8.71 -18.87
N ALA A 53 6.90 8.29 -17.74
CA ALA A 53 7.21 8.81 -16.42
C ALA A 53 7.41 7.66 -15.41
N PRO A 54 8.06 7.91 -14.27
CA PRO A 54 7.97 7.03 -13.11
C PRO A 54 6.50 6.77 -12.75
N GLY A 55 6.19 5.56 -12.29
CA GLY A 55 4.86 5.27 -11.77
C GLY A 55 4.55 6.14 -10.54
N CYS A 56 3.30 6.52 -10.39
CA CYS A 56 2.86 7.36 -9.27
C CYS A 56 2.99 6.59 -7.94
N ILE A 57 3.37 7.32 -6.89
CA ILE A 57 3.39 6.83 -5.52
C ILE A 57 2.21 7.46 -4.80
N ASP A 58 1.20 6.65 -4.48
CA ASP A 58 0.08 7.08 -3.66
C ASP A 58 0.48 6.95 -2.18
N ILE A 59 0.76 8.09 -1.56
CA ILE A 59 1.24 8.15 -0.18
C ILE A 59 0.12 8.04 0.86
N HIS A 60 -1.16 8.02 0.44
CA HIS A 60 -2.27 8.11 1.36
C HIS A 60 -3.45 7.24 0.94
N THR A 61 -3.35 5.95 1.27
CA THR A 61 -4.39 4.96 1.01
C THR A 61 -4.91 4.31 2.29
N HIS A 62 -6.08 3.69 2.16
CA HIS A 62 -6.74 2.88 3.19
C HIS A 62 -6.99 1.45 2.68
N TYR A 63 -6.00 0.89 1.96
CA TYR A 63 -6.09 -0.43 1.34
C TYR A 63 -5.80 -1.62 2.26
N ASP A 64 -5.55 -1.37 3.55
CA ASP A 64 -5.23 -2.37 4.58
C ASP A 64 -6.17 -3.59 4.52
N ALA A 65 -7.47 -3.33 4.37
CA ALA A 65 -8.48 -4.36 4.24
C ALA A 65 -8.56 -4.91 2.80
N GLN A 66 -8.64 -4.01 1.80
CA GLN A 66 -8.81 -4.38 0.39
C GLN A 66 -7.73 -5.33 -0.14
N ALA A 67 -6.51 -5.23 0.39
CA ALA A 67 -5.38 -6.09 0.05
C ALA A 67 -5.67 -7.60 0.14
N PHE A 68 -6.65 -8.03 0.96
CA PHE A 68 -6.98 -9.44 1.13
C PHE A 68 -7.99 -10.00 0.13
N TRP A 69 -8.71 -9.16 -0.61
CA TRP A 69 -9.70 -9.62 -1.59
C TRP A 69 -9.51 -9.04 -2.99
N ASP A 70 -8.66 -8.03 -3.15
CA ASP A 70 -8.27 -7.47 -4.43
C ASP A 70 -6.76 -7.22 -4.48
N SER A 71 -6.01 -8.19 -5.01
CA SER A 71 -4.56 -8.09 -5.16
C SER A 71 -4.11 -6.99 -6.14
N THR A 72 -5.02 -6.45 -6.95
CA THR A 72 -4.70 -5.34 -7.87
C THR A 72 -4.72 -3.98 -7.17
N LEU A 73 -5.35 -3.88 -5.99
CA LEU A 73 -5.64 -2.61 -5.31
C LEU A 73 -6.31 -1.59 -6.25
N SER A 74 -7.31 -2.05 -6.99
CA SER A 74 -8.05 -1.20 -7.91
C SER A 74 -8.80 -0.07 -7.17
N PRO A 75 -8.91 1.14 -7.76
CA PRO A 75 -8.52 1.49 -9.13
C PRO A 75 -7.11 2.11 -9.25
N SER A 76 -6.26 2.03 -8.22
CA SER A 76 -4.97 2.76 -8.20
C SER A 76 -4.12 2.55 -9.47
N PRO A 77 -3.91 1.31 -9.95
CA PRO A 77 -3.13 1.09 -11.16
C PRO A 77 -3.75 1.69 -12.44
N LEU A 78 -5.08 1.87 -12.48
CA LEU A 78 -5.77 2.50 -13.62
C LEU A 78 -5.44 4.00 -13.72
N HIS A 79 -4.93 4.60 -12.65
CA HIS A 79 -4.46 5.98 -12.60
C HIS A 79 -2.93 6.10 -12.65
N GLY A 80 -2.22 5.01 -13.00
CA GLY A 80 -0.76 4.99 -13.13
C GLY A 80 -0.01 4.85 -11.80
N VAL A 81 -0.70 4.52 -10.70
CA VAL A 81 -0.07 4.23 -9.41
C VAL A 81 0.63 2.87 -9.47
N THR A 82 1.90 2.84 -9.07
CA THR A 82 2.70 1.61 -8.99
C THR A 82 3.14 1.30 -7.57
N THR A 83 2.98 2.23 -6.64
CA THR A 83 3.30 2.06 -5.22
C THR A 83 2.24 2.73 -4.35
N VAL A 84 1.78 2.04 -3.31
CA VAL A 84 0.81 2.57 -2.35
C VAL A 84 1.38 2.55 -0.93
N MET A 85 0.97 3.52 -0.12
CA MET A 85 1.19 3.55 1.32
C MET A 85 -0.16 3.49 2.04
N GLY A 86 -0.41 2.40 2.75
CA GLY A 86 -1.59 2.17 3.60
C GLY A 86 -1.35 2.48 5.08
N GLY A 87 -2.34 2.19 5.92
CA GLY A 87 -2.29 2.40 7.37
C GLY A 87 -2.38 3.88 7.79
N ASN A 88 -3.02 4.70 6.97
CA ASN A 88 -3.14 6.13 7.21
C ASN A 88 -4.17 6.48 8.29
N CYS A 89 -4.11 7.73 8.76
CA CYS A 89 -5.05 8.32 9.72
C CYS A 89 -5.16 7.58 11.07
N GLY A 90 -4.20 6.70 11.38
CA GLY A 90 -4.21 5.85 12.57
C GLY A 90 -5.12 4.63 12.45
N PHE A 91 -5.73 4.40 11.28
CA PHE A 91 -6.70 3.34 11.04
C PHE A 91 -6.02 2.14 10.37
N THR A 92 -5.59 1.18 11.18
CA THR A 92 -4.98 -0.07 10.73
C THR A 92 -5.74 -1.26 11.29
N ILE A 93 -5.58 -2.41 10.65
CA ILE A 93 -6.09 -3.71 11.13
C ILE A 93 -5.03 -4.52 11.89
N ALA A 94 -3.85 -3.94 12.09
CA ALA A 94 -2.75 -4.49 12.85
C ALA A 94 -2.03 -3.37 13.64
N PRO A 95 -1.43 -3.67 14.79
CA PRO A 95 -1.44 -4.98 15.46
C PRO A 95 -2.81 -5.30 16.09
N LEU A 96 -3.01 -6.57 16.46
CA LEU A 96 -4.18 -7.06 17.21
C LEU A 96 -3.85 -7.42 18.67
N VAL A 97 -2.58 -7.35 19.04
CA VAL A 97 -2.09 -7.58 20.40
C VAL A 97 -1.06 -6.51 20.76
N SER A 98 -0.92 -6.18 22.05
CA SER A 98 0.11 -5.26 22.53
C SER A 98 1.53 -5.84 22.37
N ALA A 99 2.54 -4.98 22.51
CA ALA A 99 3.94 -5.41 22.49
C ALA A 99 4.31 -6.37 23.64
N GLU A 100 3.51 -6.41 24.72
CA GLU A 100 3.70 -7.32 25.85
C GLU A 100 3.20 -8.74 25.54
N GLY A 101 2.56 -8.94 24.38
CA GLY A 101 2.03 -10.22 23.95
C GLY A 101 0.65 -10.52 24.54
N GLY A 102 0.15 -11.72 24.27
CA GLY A 102 -1.18 -12.16 24.67
C GLY A 102 -1.96 -12.82 23.54
N SER A 103 -3.22 -13.16 23.82
CA SER A 103 -4.18 -13.57 22.81
C SER A 103 -4.90 -12.36 22.24
N ILE A 104 -5.36 -12.47 21.00
CA ILE A 104 -6.24 -11.46 20.39
C ILE A 104 -7.52 -11.37 21.22
N ASP A 105 -7.87 -10.17 21.68
CA ASP A 105 -9.18 -9.89 22.25
C ASP A 105 -10.19 -9.67 21.10
N PRO A 106 -11.25 -10.50 20.97
CA PRO A 106 -12.26 -10.32 19.94
C PRO A 106 -12.94 -8.94 19.97
N ALA A 107 -13.05 -8.28 21.13
CA ALA A 107 -13.61 -6.94 21.23
C ALA A 107 -12.73 -5.88 20.58
N ASP A 108 -11.40 -6.05 20.64
CA ASP A 108 -10.44 -5.13 20.03
C ASP A 108 -10.42 -5.28 18.51
N ALA A 109 -10.43 -6.52 18.01
CA ALA A 109 -10.57 -6.79 16.58
C ALA A 109 -11.91 -6.27 16.02
N ASP A 110 -13.02 -6.48 16.74
CA ASP A 110 -14.34 -5.95 16.35
C ASP A 110 -14.35 -4.41 16.35
N TYR A 111 -13.68 -3.77 17.30
CA TYR A 111 -13.52 -2.31 17.30
C TYR A 111 -12.79 -1.80 16.05
N LEU A 112 -11.64 -2.38 15.69
CA LEU A 112 -10.87 -1.96 14.50
C LEU A 112 -11.64 -2.21 13.20
N MET A 113 -12.34 -3.34 13.13
CA MET A 113 -13.24 -3.64 12.01
C MET A 113 -14.35 -2.59 11.86
N ARG A 114 -15.04 -2.26 12.96
CA ARG A 114 -16.11 -1.24 12.93
C ARG A 114 -15.58 0.16 12.66
N MET A 115 -14.36 0.47 13.10
CA MET A 115 -13.69 1.73 12.81
C MET A 115 -13.52 1.91 11.29
N LEU A 116 -13.03 0.89 10.58
CA LEU A 116 -12.95 0.92 9.12
C LEU A 116 -14.32 1.07 8.46
N ALA A 117 -15.34 0.36 8.96
CA ALA A 117 -16.69 0.49 8.42
C ALA A 117 -17.26 1.91 8.56
N ARG A 118 -16.90 2.61 9.64
CA ARG A 118 -17.38 3.97 9.92
C ARG A 118 -16.60 5.06 9.20
N VAL A 119 -15.28 4.92 9.11
CA VAL A 119 -14.43 5.96 8.51
C VAL A 119 -14.33 5.78 6.99
N GLU A 120 -14.06 4.57 6.54
CA GLU A 120 -13.83 4.27 5.11
C GLU A 120 -15.11 3.90 4.37
N GLY A 121 -16.25 3.84 5.08
CA GLY A 121 -17.54 3.45 4.50
C GLY A 121 -17.58 2.01 3.98
N MET A 122 -16.64 1.17 4.40
CA MET A 122 -16.57 -0.23 3.99
C MET A 122 -17.73 -1.04 4.62
N PRO A 123 -18.47 -1.86 3.86
CA PRO A 123 -19.52 -2.69 4.44
C PRO A 123 -18.95 -3.66 5.48
N LEU A 124 -19.60 -3.73 6.65
CA LEU A 124 -19.13 -4.57 7.76
C LEU A 124 -19.04 -6.05 7.36
N GLU A 125 -20.00 -6.54 6.57
CA GLU A 125 -20.02 -7.92 6.07
C GLU A 125 -18.78 -8.23 5.21
N SER A 126 -18.38 -7.29 4.34
CA SER A 126 -17.17 -7.44 3.52
C SER A 126 -15.92 -7.51 4.37
N LEU A 127 -15.83 -6.69 5.43
CA LEU A 127 -14.70 -6.73 6.36
C LEU A 127 -14.66 -8.03 7.17
N GLN A 128 -15.82 -8.59 7.55
CA GLN A 128 -15.90 -9.86 8.29
C GLN A 128 -15.49 -11.06 7.43
N GLN A 129 -15.87 -11.06 6.15
CA GLN A 129 -15.61 -12.18 5.24
C GLN A 129 -14.23 -12.09 4.56
N GLY A 130 -13.82 -10.87 4.19
CA GLY A 130 -12.65 -10.63 3.36
C GLY A 130 -11.34 -10.55 4.15
N ILE A 131 -11.40 -10.34 5.46
CA ILE A 131 -10.22 -10.21 6.32
C ILE A 131 -10.15 -11.45 7.22
N PRO A 132 -9.02 -12.18 7.23
CA PRO A 132 -8.85 -13.30 8.14
C PRO A 132 -8.48 -12.79 9.54
N TRP A 133 -9.44 -12.16 10.22
CA TRP A 133 -9.28 -11.68 11.59
C TRP A 133 -8.84 -12.84 12.51
N GLY A 134 -7.67 -12.71 13.14
CA GLY A 134 -7.09 -13.76 13.96
C GLY A 134 -5.79 -14.36 13.41
N ASP A 135 -5.48 -14.13 12.13
CA ASP A 135 -4.35 -14.73 11.44
C ASP A 135 -2.99 -14.04 11.71
N TRP A 136 -3.02 -12.91 12.43
CA TRP A 136 -1.86 -12.15 12.88
C TRP A 136 -2.12 -11.53 14.25
N THR A 137 -1.04 -11.28 14.97
CA THR A 137 -1.00 -10.54 16.23
C THR A 137 -0.21 -9.23 16.07
N THR A 138 0.89 -9.28 15.31
CA THR A 138 1.79 -8.14 15.08
C THR A 138 1.61 -7.52 13.70
N THR A 139 2.07 -6.27 13.52
CA THR A 139 2.16 -5.67 12.18
C THR A 139 3.09 -6.46 11.25
N GLY A 140 4.17 -7.05 11.77
CA GLY A 140 5.09 -7.87 10.97
C GLY A 140 4.39 -9.07 10.36
N GLU A 141 3.63 -9.81 11.17
CA GLU A 141 2.84 -10.96 10.68
C GLU A 141 1.77 -10.54 9.67
N PHE A 142 1.14 -9.38 9.86
CA PHE A 142 0.23 -8.81 8.87
C PHE A 142 0.95 -8.53 7.54
N LEU A 143 2.14 -7.93 7.57
CA LEU A 143 2.93 -7.68 6.35
C LEU A 143 3.37 -8.99 5.68
N ASP A 144 3.74 -10.00 6.45
CA ASP A 144 4.09 -11.33 5.94
C ASP A 144 2.92 -11.99 5.19
N ARG A 145 1.68 -11.70 5.57
CA ARG A 145 0.49 -12.18 4.82
C ARG A 145 0.31 -11.51 3.47
N LEU A 146 0.82 -10.29 3.30
CA LEU A 146 0.68 -9.54 2.05
C LEU A 146 1.87 -9.73 1.11
N ASP A 147 3.02 -10.15 1.63
CA ASP A 147 4.25 -10.29 0.85
C ASP A 147 4.07 -11.21 -0.37
N GLY A 148 4.44 -10.70 -1.55
CA GLY A 148 4.30 -11.41 -2.82
C GLY A 148 2.87 -11.63 -3.33
N THR A 149 1.84 -11.09 -2.67
CA THR A 149 0.44 -11.29 -3.09
C THR A 149 -0.11 -10.15 -3.95
N LEU A 150 0.46 -8.94 -3.82
CA LEU A 150 -0.05 -7.71 -4.42
C LEU A 150 0.63 -7.39 -5.75
N MET A 151 -0.13 -6.76 -6.65
CA MET A 151 0.35 -6.32 -7.96
C MET A 151 1.21 -5.04 -7.89
N PRO A 152 0.79 -3.92 -7.25
CA PRO A 152 1.67 -2.79 -7.01
C PRO A 152 2.63 -3.05 -5.85
N ASN A 153 3.68 -2.24 -5.73
CA ASN A 153 4.42 -2.19 -4.47
C ASN A 153 3.51 -1.65 -3.38
N ALA A 154 3.63 -2.16 -2.16
CA ALA A 154 2.82 -1.72 -1.04
C ALA A 154 3.67 -1.59 0.23
N GLY A 155 3.42 -0.54 1.00
CA GLY A 155 3.88 -0.39 2.38
C GLY A 155 2.71 0.02 3.26
N PHE A 156 2.76 -0.33 4.54
CA PHE A 156 1.70 0.01 5.50
C PHE A 156 2.30 0.61 6.77
N LEU A 157 1.74 1.73 7.21
CA LEU A 157 2.09 2.35 8.49
C LEU A 157 1.46 1.55 9.65
N VAL A 158 1.95 1.80 10.88
CA VAL A 158 1.31 1.32 12.11
C VAL A 158 0.35 2.39 12.63
N GLY A 159 -0.91 2.02 12.85
CA GLY A 159 -1.96 2.95 13.22
C GLY A 159 -1.98 3.23 14.73
N HIS A 160 -1.98 4.51 15.10
CA HIS A 160 -2.10 4.94 16.49
C HIS A 160 -3.39 4.43 17.18
N SER A 161 -4.52 4.38 16.47
CA SER A 161 -5.79 3.91 17.04
C SER A 161 -5.73 2.41 17.38
N ALA A 162 -5.09 1.60 16.51
CA ALA A 162 -4.83 0.19 16.82
C ALA A 162 -3.92 0.03 18.03
N LEU A 163 -2.82 0.78 18.10
CA LEU A 163 -1.90 0.75 19.24
C LEU A 163 -2.60 1.13 20.56
N ARG A 164 -3.38 2.21 20.57
CA ARG A 164 -4.13 2.60 21.77
C ARG A 164 -5.16 1.56 22.13
N ARG A 165 -5.87 0.98 21.14
CA ARG A 165 -6.89 -0.03 21.39
C ARG A 165 -6.29 -1.28 22.04
N VAL A 166 -5.18 -1.82 21.53
CA VAL A 166 -4.62 -3.07 22.08
C VAL A 166 -3.89 -2.89 23.42
N VAL A 167 -3.54 -1.65 23.80
CA VAL A 167 -2.89 -1.34 25.09
C VAL A 167 -3.90 -0.91 26.15
N MET A 168 -4.88 -0.09 25.77
CA MET A 168 -5.83 0.52 26.69
C MET A 168 -7.22 -0.12 26.63
N HIS A 169 -7.50 -0.98 25.66
CA HIS A 169 -8.82 -1.54 25.37
C HIS A 169 -9.89 -0.44 25.26
N ASP A 170 -10.94 -0.50 26.06
CA ASP A 170 -12.04 0.47 26.09
C ASP A 170 -11.60 1.86 26.54
N ASP A 171 -10.59 1.96 27.41
CA ASP A 171 -10.05 3.24 27.89
C ASP A 171 -9.45 4.07 26.75
N ALA A 172 -9.10 3.46 25.62
CA ALA A 172 -8.63 4.19 24.43
C ALA A 172 -9.62 5.26 23.96
N THR A 173 -10.91 5.08 24.25
CA THR A 173 -11.99 5.97 23.79
C THR A 173 -12.98 6.40 24.86
N GLN A 174 -12.98 5.76 26.03
CA GLN A 174 -14.01 5.97 27.05
C GLN A 174 -13.59 6.86 28.22
N ARG A 175 -12.30 7.21 28.34
CA ARG A 175 -11.81 8.10 29.40
C ARG A 175 -10.91 9.21 28.88
N GLU A 176 -10.83 10.27 29.67
CA GLU A 176 -9.86 11.35 29.45
C GLU A 176 -8.44 10.88 29.78
N ALA A 177 -7.46 11.55 29.16
CA ALA A 177 -6.06 11.38 29.50
C ALA A 177 -5.79 11.96 30.89
N THR A 178 -5.00 11.25 31.69
CA THR A 178 -4.50 11.75 32.97
C THR A 178 -3.40 12.78 32.73
N PRO A 179 -3.06 13.64 33.72
CA PRO A 179 -1.96 14.59 33.59
C PRO A 179 -0.58 13.96 33.32
N ALA A 180 -0.41 12.65 33.56
CA ALA A 180 0.83 11.93 33.26
C ALA A 180 0.90 11.39 31.82
N GLU A 181 -0.22 11.41 31.09
CA GLU A 181 -0.37 10.90 29.72
C GLU A 181 -0.36 12.03 28.66
N VAL A 182 -0.15 13.29 29.05
CA VAL A 182 -0.17 14.50 28.20
C VAL A 182 1.15 15.26 28.28
#